data_AF-A0AA40I5F6-F1
#
_entry.id   AF-A0AA40I5F6-F1
#
_cell.length_a   1.000
_cell.length_b   1.000
_cell.length_c   1.000
_cell.angle_alpha   90.00
_cell.angle_beta   90.00
_cell.angle_gamma   90.00
#
_symmetry.space_group_name_H-M   'P 1'
#
loop_
_entity.id
_entity.type
_entity.pdbx_description
1 polymer ?
#
loop_
_entity_poly.entity_id
_entity_poly.type
_entity_poly.pdbx_seq_one_letter_code
_entity_poly.pdbx_strand_id
1 'polypeptide(L)'
;MVEDFLENVLWWSHVTDINDNPPELLMSSLTSSIAENSAETIVAVFRIRDKDSGNNAKMVCSIQDDLPFVLKPSVENFYTLVTERPLDRESRAEYNVTITTIVCTISPAIVELVL
;
A
#
# COMPACT_ATOMS: atom_id res chain seq x y z
N MET A 1 -56.56 15.74 -19.37
CA MET A 1 -55.08 15.68 -19.41
C MET A 1 -54.61 16.09 -18.04
N VAL A 2 -53.87 15.21 -17.40
CA VAL A 2 -53.34 15.38 -16.04
C VAL A 2 -52.05 16.21 -16.10
N GLU A 3 -51.95 17.14 -15.15
CA GLU A 3 -50.78 17.85 -14.59
C GLU A 3 -49.56 16.92 -14.35
N ASP A 4 -48.27 17.29 -14.28
CA ASP A 4 -47.48 18.53 -14.32
C ASP A 4 -45.96 18.14 -14.17
N PHE A 5 -45.04 19.10 -14.21
CA PHE A 5 -43.63 19.12 -13.73
C PHE A 5 -42.41 18.70 -14.62
N LEU A 6 -41.64 19.75 -14.96
CA LEU A 6 -40.17 19.91 -15.00
C LEU A 6 -39.37 19.71 -16.30
N GLU A 7 -39.18 20.85 -16.97
CA GLU A 7 -37.89 21.54 -17.19
C GLU A 7 -36.69 20.79 -17.81
N ASN A 8 -36.26 21.37 -18.94
CA ASN A 8 -34.93 21.33 -19.56
C ASN A 8 -33.77 21.01 -18.60
N VAL A 9 -33.33 19.75 -18.55
CA VAL A 9 -31.91 19.50 -18.33
C VAL A 9 -31.40 18.25 -19.05
N LEU A 10 -30.84 18.44 -20.25
CA LEU A 10 -29.82 17.53 -20.76
C LEU A 10 -28.52 17.82 -20.00
N TRP A 11 -28.44 17.34 -18.76
CA TRP A 11 -27.16 17.15 -18.09
C TRP A 11 -26.41 16.10 -18.92
N TRP A 12 -25.56 16.49 -19.86
CA TRP A 12 -24.45 15.62 -20.22
C TRP A 12 -23.60 15.57 -18.95
N SER A 13 -23.84 14.55 -18.14
CA SER A 13 -23.01 14.27 -16.98
C SER A 13 -21.59 14.13 -17.49
N HIS A 14 -20.76 15.15 -17.28
CA HIS A 14 -19.35 14.92 -17.05
C HIS A 14 -19.32 14.04 -15.81
N VAL A 15 -19.33 12.72 -16.02
CA VAL A 15 -19.18 11.74 -14.95
C VAL A 15 -17.88 12.13 -14.30
N THR A 16 -18.01 12.79 -13.17
CA THR A 16 -16.89 13.17 -12.33
C THR A 16 -16.22 11.85 -12.01
N ASP A 17 -14.90 11.78 -12.21
CA ASP A 17 -14.11 10.59 -11.99
C ASP A 17 -14.27 10.18 -10.50
N ILE A 18 -15.32 9.43 -10.18
CA ILE A 18 -15.50 8.81 -8.87
C ILE A 18 -14.58 7.60 -8.93
N ASN A 19 -13.31 7.85 -8.71
CA ASN A 19 -12.35 6.77 -8.57
C ASN A 19 -12.57 6.13 -7.19
N ASP A 20 -13.43 5.11 -7.20
CA ASP A 20 -13.78 4.24 -6.08
C ASP A 20 -12.76 3.09 -5.88
N ASN A 21 -11.55 3.22 -6.42
CA ASN A 21 -10.58 2.13 -6.39
C ASN A 21 -9.54 2.37 -5.29
N PRO A 22 -9.64 1.72 -4.11
CA PRO A 22 -8.55 1.74 -3.15
C PRO A 22 -7.26 1.22 -3.77
N PRO A 23 -6.10 1.74 -3.34
CA PRO A 23 -4.82 1.25 -3.83
C PRO A 23 -4.69 -0.24 -3.49
N GLU A 24 -4.33 -1.03 -4.49
CA GLU A 24 -4.08 -2.46 -4.36
C GLU A 24 -2.61 -2.69 -4.00
N LEU A 25 -2.34 -3.20 -2.79
CA LEU A 25 -1.01 -3.71 -2.45
C LEU A 25 -0.86 -5.13 -2.99
N LEU A 26 0.03 -5.30 -3.95
CA LEU A 26 0.32 -6.57 -4.60
C LEU A 26 1.66 -7.11 -4.10
N MET A 27 1.58 -8.12 -3.25
CA MET A 27 2.77 -8.83 -2.76
C MET A 27 3.41 -9.62 -3.89
N SER A 28 4.64 -9.26 -4.25
CA SER A 28 5.39 -9.93 -5.30
C SER A 28 6.20 -11.10 -4.75
N SER A 29 6.77 -10.93 -3.55
CA SER A 29 7.50 -11.97 -2.84
C SER A 29 7.45 -11.72 -1.34
N LEU A 30 7.37 -12.81 -0.56
CA LEU A 30 7.43 -12.79 0.90
C LEU A 30 8.31 -13.95 1.35
N THR A 31 9.28 -13.63 2.19
CA THR A 31 10.21 -14.58 2.79
C THR A 31 9.90 -14.66 4.28
N SER A 32 9.24 -15.74 4.69
CA SER A 32 8.97 -16.02 6.11
C SER A 32 10.17 -16.65 6.84
N SER A 33 11.17 -17.15 6.11
CA SER A 33 12.36 -17.76 6.69
C SER A 33 13.57 -16.85 6.51
N ILE A 34 13.72 -15.86 7.40
CA ILE A 34 14.82 -14.89 7.37
C ILE A 34 15.99 -15.42 8.20
N ALA A 35 17.21 -15.37 7.65
CA ALA A 35 18.41 -15.72 8.40
C ALA A 35 18.66 -14.64 9.48
N GLU A 36 18.63 -15.07 10.74
CA GLU A 36 18.71 -14.21 11.93
C GLU A 36 19.99 -13.33 11.95
N ASN A 37 21.12 -13.88 11.49
CA ASN A 37 22.41 -13.19 11.52
C ASN A 37 22.75 -12.43 10.22
N SER A 38 21.75 -12.08 9.41
CA SER A 38 21.95 -11.39 8.13
C SER A 38 21.27 -10.02 8.12
N ALA A 39 22.08 -8.97 8.31
CA ALA A 39 21.65 -7.59 8.09
C ALA A 39 21.45 -7.32 6.58
N GLU A 40 20.56 -6.38 6.25
CA GLU A 40 20.23 -6.00 4.87
C GLU A 40 19.62 -7.13 4.02
N THR A 41 18.96 -8.09 4.66
CA THR A 41 18.26 -9.19 3.99
C THR A 41 16.92 -8.71 3.44
N ILE A 42 16.60 -9.09 2.21
CA ILE A 42 15.29 -8.82 1.62
C ILE A 42 14.27 -9.77 2.21
N VAL A 43 13.25 -9.19 2.83
CA VAL A 43 12.18 -9.91 3.52
C VAL A 43 10.95 -10.03 2.64
N ALA A 44 10.52 -8.91 2.07
CA ALA A 44 9.34 -8.85 1.23
C ALA A 44 9.57 -7.87 0.09
N VAL A 45 8.97 -8.17 -1.06
CA VAL A 45 8.87 -7.26 -2.20
C VAL A 45 7.40 -7.15 -2.54
N PHE A 46 6.91 -5.93 -2.65
CA PHE A 46 5.54 -5.66 -3.04
C PHE A 46 5.47 -4.44 -3.94
N ARG A 47 4.39 -4.33 -4.71
CA ARG A 47 4.10 -3.13 -5.49
C ARG A 47 2.76 -2.59 -5.08
N ILE A 48 2.59 -1.29 -5.23
CA ILE A 48 1.32 -0.64 -5.00
C ILE A 48 0.77 -0.23 -6.35
N ARG A 49 -0.45 -0.68 -6.61
CA ARG A 49 -1.18 -0.39 -7.83
C ARG A 49 -2.35 0.50 -7.46
N ASP A 50 -2.25 1.75 -7.88
CA ASP A 50 -3.36 2.67 -7.89
C ASP A 50 -4.04 2.60 -9.28
N LYS A 51 -5.36 2.42 -9.32
CA LYS A 51 -6.13 2.34 -10.57
C LYS A 51 -6.58 3.74 -11.04
N ASP A 52 -6.29 4.78 -10.28
CA ASP A 52 -6.67 6.12 -10.62
C ASP A 52 -5.82 6.61 -11.79
N SER A 53 -6.48 7.09 -12.84
CA SER A 53 -5.84 7.43 -14.11
C SER A 53 -5.02 8.74 -14.06
N GLY A 54 -4.78 9.27 -12.85
CA GLY A 54 -3.96 10.45 -12.60
C GLY A 54 -2.55 10.08 -12.14
N ASN A 55 -1.57 10.29 -13.02
CA ASN A 55 -0.15 9.95 -12.85
C ASN A 55 0.61 10.76 -11.75
N ASN A 56 -0.09 11.21 -10.69
CA ASN A 56 0.39 12.12 -9.65
C ASN A 56 -0.09 11.76 -8.23
N ALA A 57 -0.51 10.52 -8.00
CA ALA A 57 -0.78 10.03 -6.66
C ALA A 57 0.55 10.03 -5.87
N LYS A 58 0.76 11.04 -5.02
CA LYS A 58 1.80 11.01 -3.99
C LYS A 58 1.44 9.88 -3.01
N MET A 59 1.94 8.69 -3.29
CA MET A 59 1.78 7.53 -2.43
C MET A 59 2.87 7.57 -1.37
N VAL A 60 2.46 7.57 -0.10
CA VAL A 60 3.38 7.49 1.03
C VAL A 60 3.21 6.14 1.67
N CYS A 61 4.31 5.40 1.80
CA CYS A 61 4.33 4.09 2.45
C CYS A 61 5.18 4.17 3.69
N SER A 62 4.66 3.63 4.79
CA SER A 62 5.36 3.56 6.06
C SER A 62 5.16 2.21 6.73
N ILE A 63 6.06 1.91 7.66
CA ILE A 63 6.01 0.75 8.55
C ILE A 63 6.08 1.24 10.00
N GLN A 64 5.90 0.35 10.96
CA GLN A 64 6.07 0.67 12.38
C GLN A 64 7.54 1.04 12.68
N ASP A 65 7.77 2.12 13.42
CA ASP A 65 9.11 2.66 13.71
C ASP A 65 9.91 1.82 14.74
N ASP A 66 9.25 0.90 15.46
CA ASP A 66 9.84 0.09 16.53
C ASP A 66 10.36 -1.27 16.07
N LEU A 67 10.45 -1.48 14.76
CA LEU A 67 10.87 -2.75 14.16
C LEU A 67 12.27 -2.65 13.52
N PRO A 68 13.05 -3.75 13.52
CA PRO A 68 14.37 -3.81 12.89
C PRO A 68 14.30 -3.92 11.35
N PHE A 69 13.28 -3.34 10.72
CA PHE A 69 13.08 -3.37 9.27
C PHE A 69 13.03 -1.95 8.73
N VAL A 70 13.36 -1.80 7.45
CA VAL A 70 13.23 -0.54 6.72
C VAL A 70 12.61 -0.80 5.37
N LEU A 71 11.73 0.12 4.97
CA LEU A 71 11.08 0.10 3.66
C LEU A 71 11.92 0.89 2.66
N LYS A 72 12.47 0.21 1.64
CA LYS A 72 13.23 0.84 0.56
C LYS A 72 12.35 0.97 -0.69
N PRO A 73 12.06 2.19 -1.17
CA PRO A 73 11.36 2.38 -2.44
C PRO A 73 12.25 2.00 -3.62
N SER A 74 11.63 1.50 -4.69
CA SER A 74 12.26 1.09 -5.94
C SER A 74 11.54 1.73 -7.14
N VAL A 75 11.84 1.29 -8.36
CA VAL A 75 11.18 1.76 -9.59
C VAL A 75 9.69 1.36 -9.63
N GLU A 76 8.86 2.11 -10.37
CA GLU A 76 7.45 1.74 -10.67
C GLU A 76 6.55 1.40 -9.46
N ASN A 77 6.67 2.12 -8.34
CA ASN A 77 5.89 1.86 -7.11
C ASN A 77 6.17 0.49 -6.47
N PHE A 78 7.33 -0.09 -6.74
CA PHE A 78 7.82 -1.23 -5.99
C PHE A 78 8.48 -0.78 -4.69
N TYR A 79 8.28 -1.58 -3.65
CA TYR A 79 8.88 -1.41 -2.35
C TYR A 79 9.48 -2.73 -1.89
N THR A 80 10.63 -2.61 -1.25
CA THR A 80 11.38 -3.73 -0.70
C THR A 80 11.50 -3.53 0.80
N LEU A 81 10.95 -4.47 1.57
CA LEU A 81 11.17 -4.55 3.01
C LEU A 81 12.49 -5.27 3.26
N VAL A 82 13.43 -4.60 3.94
CA VAL A 82 14.73 -5.18 4.28
C VAL A 82 14.99 -5.12 5.78
N THR A 83 15.78 -6.06 6.30
CA THR A 83 16.25 -5.99 7.68
C THR A 83 17.29 -4.88 7.82
N GLU A 84 17.09 -3.95 8.76
CA GLU A 84 18.10 -2.93 9.09
C GLU A 84 19.14 -3.49 10.08
N ARG A 85 18.70 -4.40 10.96
CA ARG A 85 19.52 -5.01 12.01
C ARG A 85 19.40 -6.53 11.99
N PRO A 86 20.39 -7.26 12.55
CA PRO A 86 20.26 -8.69 12.78
C PRO A 86 19.01 -8.99 13.60
N LEU A 87 18.28 -10.03 13.23
CA LEU A 87 17.13 -10.50 13.99
C LEU A 87 17.64 -11.48 15.04
N ASP A 88 17.10 -11.43 16.24
CA ASP A 88 17.38 -12.41 17.28
C ASP A 88 16.11 -13.22 17.56
N ARG A 89 16.13 -14.49 17.13
CA ARG A 89 14.99 -15.40 17.27
C ARG A 89 14.79 -15.87 18.72
N GLU A 90 15.82 -15.81 19.57
CA GLU A 90 15.68 -16.12 21.00
C GLU A 90 14.92 -15.02 21.74
N SER A 91 15.20 -13.75 21.41
CA SER A 91 14.48 -12.60 21.97
C SER A 91 13.06 -12.45 21.42
N ARG A 92 12.89 -12.59 20.09
CA ARG A 92 11.60 -12.45 19.43
C ARG A 92 11.50 -13.38 18.22
N ALA A 93 10.70 -14.44 18.38
CA ALA A 93 10.54 -15.47 17.36
C ALA A 93 9.63 -15.06 16.19
N GLU A 94 8.82 -14.00 16.35
CA GLU A 94 7.85 -13.53 15.35
C GLU A 94 7.76 -12.00 15.35
N TYR A 95 7.75 -11.42 14.15
CA TYR A 95 7.60 -9.99 13.91
C TYR A 95 6.33 -9.70 13.10
N ASN A 96 5.46 -8.87 13.66
CA ASN A 96 4.27 -8.38 12.98
C ASN A 96 4.57 -7.03 12.34
N VAL A 97 4.82 -7.02 11.04
CA VAL A 97 5.09 -5.80 10.29
C VAL A 97 3.81 -5.31 9.66
N THR A 98 3.31 -4.17 10.12
CA THR A 98 2.17 -3.50 9.48
C THR A 98 2.69 -2.47 8.48
N ILE A 99 2.38 -2.68 7.20
CA ILE A 99 2.63 -1.73 6.11
C ILE A 99 1.39 -0.88 5.93
N THR A 100 1.56 0.44 6.02
CA THR A 100 0.49 1.42 5.79
C THR A 100 0.80 2.21 4.52
N THR A 101 -0.13 2.23 3.58
CA THR A 101 -0.06 3.02 2.36
C THR A 101 -1.13 4.11 2.42
N ILE A 102 -0.71 5.36 2.26
CA ILE A 102 -1.59 6.53 2.24
C ILE A 102 -1.52 7.16 0.85
N VAL A 103 -2.68 7.39 0.25
CA VAL A 103 -2.83 8.10 -1.04
C VAL A 103 -3.65 9.35 -0.77
N CYS A 104 -3.23 10.51 -1.31
CA CYS A 104 -3.87 11.79 -1.03
C CYS A 104 -5.37 11.87 -1.39
N THR A 105 -5.89 10.92 -2.17
CA THR A 105 -7.26 10.92 -2.68
C THR A 105 -8.12 9.75 -2.18
N ILE A 106 -7.54 8.77 -1.47
CA ILE A 106 -8.23 7.50 -1.13
C ILE A 106 -7.91 7.06 0.30
N SER A 107 -8.78 6.22 0.89
CA SER A 107 -8.57 5.58 2.20
C SER A 107 -7.25 4.78 2.23
N PRO A 108 -6.55 4.74 3.38
CA PRO A 108 -5.29 4.02 3.49
C PRO A 108 -5.49 2.51 3.33
N ALA A 109 -4.55 1.85 2.65
CA ALA A 109 -4.46 0.41 2.61
C ALA A 109 -3.48 -0.08 3.69
N ILE A 110 -3.89 -1.07 4.48
CA ILE A 110 -3.11 -1.66 5.56
C ILE A 110 -2.89 -3.14 5.27
N VAL A 111 -1.65 -3.60 5.37
CA VAL A 111 -1.30 -5.01 5.22
C VAL A 111 -0.42 -5.43 6.39
N GLU A 112 -0.76 -6.54 7.03
CA GLU A 112 0.00 -7.13 8.11
C GLU A 112 0.78 -8.34 7.59
N LEU A 113 2.09 -8.33 7.84
CA LEU A 113 2.99 -9.43 7.54
C LEU A 113 3.43 -10.06 8.85
N VAL A 114 3.28 -11.37 8.95
CA VAL A 114 3.82 -12.18 10.04
C VAL A 114 5.10 -12.84 9.54
N LEU A 115 6.22 -12.45 10.13
CA LEU A 115 7.58 -12.88 9.75
C LEU A 115 8.26 -13.64 10.86
#